data_AF-A0A374VU80-F1
#
_entry.id   AF-A0A374VU80-F1
#
_cell.length_a   1.000
_cell.length_b   1.000
_cell.length_c   1.000
_cell.angle_alpha   90.00
_cell.angle_beta   90.00
_cell.angle_gamma   90.00
#
_symmetry.space_group_name_H-M   'P 1'
#
loop_
_entity.id
_entity.type
_entity.pdbx_description
1 polymer ?
#
loop_
_entity_poly.entity_id
_entity_poly.type
_entity_poly.pdbx_seq_one_letter_code
_entity_poly.pdbx_strand_id
1 'polypeptide(L)'
;MKIRYPQMGIALAVAALLAGTCAVSAYAVPETETAGTSTAVTDTTTAANESDDTLWKAEISDYDSSLSLVQYEEVTPSEEQAAAIQNATALKEVTVPIGSSGTEGSANIGAAASMAASVSAGQFAFTTYGYGHCVGMSQNGANNYATYGGYDYQSILFHYFPGTTLVQEGAGSTVTANGVTGSYVDIISQIVYNEMSSTMHPEAMKAQAIAAYTYIMFNGGSVNNVILKPNPPQNVIDAVSAVAGQALYYDGSYALTVYGASSGGATASAADIWGRQYDYLVSVPSEYDAEYDPYYGVVTYMSVDEVRSRIQNAYGVSLSANPSNWIRLEVGDSGYVRSVNIDGQKTVNGDAFRSTLGLRSARFAYVCG
;
A
#
# COMPACT_ATOMS: atom_id res chain seq x y z
N MET A 1 33.72 25.80 2.74
CA MET A 1 32.30 25.63 3.06
C MET A 1 31.50 26.45 2.07
N LYS A 2 30.87 25.82 1.08
CA LYS A 2 30.00 26.50 0.11
C LYS A 2 28.56 26.17 0.49
N ILE A 3 27.83 27.24 0.76
CA ILE A 3 26.46 27.27 1.22
C ILE A 3 25.54 27.12 0.00
N ARG A 4 24.41 26.41 0.14
CA ARG A 4 23.27 26.54 -0.78
C ARG A 4 21.97 26.64 0.04
N TYR A 5 21.18 27.67 -0.28
CA TYR A 5 19.85 27.93 0.27
C TYR A 5 18.78 27.68 -0.81
N PRO A 6 17.54 27.32 -0.47
CA PRO A 6 16.44 27.32 -1.42
C PRO A 6 15.94 28.76 -1.65
N GLN A 7 15.94 29.19 -2.92
CA GLN A 7 15.14 30.30 -3.41
C GLN A 7 13.78 29.79 -3.86
N MET A 8 12.73 30.55 -3.57
CA MET A 8 11.41 30.41 -4.19
C MET A 8 11.55 30.45 -5.71
N GLY A 9 11.33 29.32 -6.38
CA GLY A 9 11.21 29.24 -7.83
C GLY A 9 9.74 29.06 -8.22
N ILE A 10 9.20 30.04 -8.93
CA ILE A 10 7.84 30.07 -9.45
C ILE A 10 7.61 28.84 -10.36
N ALA A 11 6.68 27.96 -10.00
CA ALA A 11 6.27 26.86 -10.87
C ALA A 11 5.28 27.36 -11.93
N LEU A 12 5.66 27.23 -13.20
CA LEU A 12 4.77 27.39 -14.35
C LEU A 12 3.81 26.20 -14.40
N ALA A 13 2.51 26.47 -14.37
CA ALA A 13 1.47 25.48 -14.50
C ALA A 13 1.38 24.90 -15.92
N VAL A 14 1.33 23.58 -16.05
CA VAL A 14 0.61 22.90 -17.13
C VAL A 14 -0.22 21.78 -16.51
N ALA A 15 -1.50 22.08 -16.27
CA ALA A 15 -2.51 21.12 -15.88
C ALA A 15 -3.42 20.81 -17.08
N ALA A 16 -3.55 19.54 -17.43
CA ALA A 16 -4.66 18.93 -18.18
C ALA A 16 -4.43 17.41 -18.15
N LEU A 17 -5.37 16.51 -17.88
CA LEU A 17 -6.77 16.54 -17.47
C LEU A 17 -7.12 15.05 -17.24
N LEU A 18 -7.75 14.67 -16.13
CA LEU A 18 -8.76 13.59 -16.06
C LEU A 18 -9.48 13.61 -14.70
N ALA A 19 -9.92 14.80 -14.27
CA ALA A 19 -11.03 14.95 -13.35
C ALA A 19 -12.28 15.29 -14.19
N GLY A 20 -13.16 14.31 -14.38
CA GLY A 20 -14.40 14.47 -15.11
C GLY A 20 -15.53 15.01 -14.23
N THR A 21 -15.59 16.31 -14.02
CA THR A 21 -16.85 17.01 -13.73
C THR A 21 -17.13 18.01 -14.85
N CYS A 22 -18.27 17.88 -15.52
CA CYS A 22 -18.84 18.94 -16.34
C CYS A 22 -20.38 18.88 -16.28
N ALA A 23 -20.97 19.74 -15.45
CA ALA A 23 -22.14 20.51 -15.86
C ALA A 23 -21.61 21.76 -16.62
N VAL A 24 -22.28 22.14 -17.71
CA VAL A 24 -21.79 23.09 -18.72
C VAL A 24 -22.38 24.50 -18.55
N SER A 25 -21.57 25.50 -18.96
CA SER A 25 -21.88 26.89 -19.35
C SER A 25 -21.69 27.95 -18.25
N ALA A 26 -20.96 29.07 -18.43
CA ALA A 26 -20.68 29.87 -19.63
C ALA A 26 -19.30 30.60 -19.60
N TYR A 27 -18.92 31.09 -20.78
CA TYR A 27 -17.71 31.79 -21.28
C TYR A 27 -17.17 33.04 -20.53
N ALA A 28 -15.84 33.24 -20.48
CA ALA A 28 -15.06 34.21 -21.31
C ALA A 28 -13.60 34.52 -20.78
N VAL A 29 -12.56 34.02 -21.46
CA VAL A 29 -11.39 34.70 -22.17
C VAL A 29 -10.71 35.94 -21.50
N PRO A 30 -9.36 36.19 -21.59
CA PRO A 30 -8.15 35.32 -21.73
C PRO A 30 -6.81 35.87 -21.11
N GLU A 31 -5.67 35.26 -21.53
CA GLU A 31 -4.26 35.77 -21.65
C GLU A 31 -3.40 35.86 -20.36
N THR A 32 -2.10 35.53 -20.29
CA THR A 32 -0.97 35.35 -21.25
C THR A 32 0.25 34.72 -20.53
N GLU A 33 1.09 33.98 -21.30
CA GLU A 33 2.58 33.82 -21.32
C GLU A 33 3.48 34.31 -20.14
N THR A 34 4.69 33.80 -19.83
CA THR A 34 5.80 33.23 -20.63
C THR A 34 6.87 32.54 -19.73
N ALA A 35 7.80 31.84 -20.39
CA ALA A 35 8.89 30.97 -19.91
C ALA A 35 10.11 31.62 -19.21
N GLY A 36 10.95 30.77 -18.59
CA GLY A 36 12.34 31.10 -18.21
C GLY A 36 13.16 29.90 -17.70
N THR A 37 14.19 29.53 -18.46
CA THR A 37 15.17 28.44 -18.29
C THR A 37 16.39 28.83 -17.42
N SER A 38 17.10 27.86 -16.82
CA SER A 38 18.57 27.63 -16.97
C SER A 38 19.32 27.04 -15.75
N THR A 39 19.83 25.81 -15.96
CA THR A 39 21.22 25.28 -15.82
C THR A 39 21.97 25.12 -14.48
N ALA A 40 22.57 23.91 -14.39
CA ALA A 40 23.38 23.23 -13.38
C ALA A 40 24.72 23.87 -12.97
N VAL A 41 25.26 23.45 -11.79
CA VAL A 41 26.71 23.19 -11.55
C VAL A 41 26.92 22.15 -10.42
N THR A 42 27.83 21.22 -10.69
CA THR A 42 28.49 20.14 -9.91
C THR A 42 29.31 20.62 -8.69
N ASP A 43 29.49 19.78 -7.65
CA ASP A 43 30.81 19.21 -7.28
C ASP A 43 30.77 18.31 -6.03
N THR A 44 31.71 17.37 -6.02
CA THR A 44 32.00 16.29 -5.05
C THR A 44 32.65 16.78 -3.74
N THR A 45 32.43 16.06 -2.62
CA THR A 45 33.47 15.27 -1.88
C THR A 45 33.08 14.89 -0.44
N THR A 46 33.60 13.72 -0.06
CA THR A 46 34.02 13.22 1.28
C THR A 46 33.00 12.58 2.22
N ALA A 47 33.27 11.29 2.45
CA ALA A 47 32.73 10.41 3.48
C ALA A 47 33.09 10.89 4.90
N ALA A 48 32.16 10.69 5.83
CA ALA A 48 32.39 10.68 7.26
C ALA A 48 31.67 9.45 7.86
N ASN A 49 32.39 8.75 8.75
CA ASN A 49 31.92 7.58 9.50
C ASN A 49 31.12 8.00 10.75
N GLU A 50 30.01 7.27 10.95
CA GLU A 50 29.38 6.79 12.20
C GLU A 50 29.16 7.74 13.40
N SER A 51 27.86 7.95 13.70
CA SER A 51 27.31 7.85 15.05
C SER A 51 25.92 7.18 14.96
N ASP A 52 25.83 5.95 15.45
CA ASP A 52 24.59 5.17 15.59
C ASP A 52 23.69 5.83 16.65
N ASP A 53 22.53 6.34 16.21
CA ASP A 53 21.26 6.55 16.94
C ASP A 53 20.42 7.62 16.19
N THR A 54 20.24 7.45 14.87
CA THR A 54 19.46 8.38 14.05
C THR A 54 18.03 7.86 13.86
N LEU A 55 17.05 8.71 14.17
CA LEU A 55 15.63 8.48 13.90
C LEU A 55 15.19 9.39 12.75
N TRP A 56 14.39 8.83 11.85
CA TRP A 56 13.81 9.55 10.71
C TRP A 56 12.30 9.45 10.80
N LYS A 57 11.59 10.57 10.97
CA LYS A 57 10.12 10.60 11.12
C LYS A 57 9.47 11.45 10.04
N ALA A 58 8.37 10.97 9.46
CA ALA A 58 7.51 11.72 8.56
C ALA A 58 6.25 12.22 9.28
N GLU A 59 5.81 13.47 9.02
CA GLU A 59 4.55 13.99 9.54
C GLU A 59 3.41 13.86 8.51
N ILE A 60 2.20 13.53 8.98
CA ILE A 60 1.01 13.27 8.14
C ILE A 60 0.56 14.52 7.36
N SER A 61 0.90 15.73 7.82
CA SER A 61 0.56 16.98 7.13
C SER A 61 1.36 17.26 5.87
N ASP A 62 2.41 16.49 5.60
CA ASP A 62 3.44 16.82 4.61
C ASP A 62 3.17 16.21 3.23
N TYR A 63 2.07 15.46 3.08
CA TYR A 63 1.66 14.86 1.81
C TYR A 63 0.82 15.87 0.99
N ASP A 64 1.48 16.68 0.16
CA ASP A 64 0.81 17.40 -0.93
C ASP A 64 0.53 16.44 -2.11
N SER A 65 -0.62 16.62 -2.75
CA SER A 65 -1.07 16.05 -4.01
C SER A 65 -0.12 16.16 -5.21
N SER A 66 1.07 16.77 -5.05
CA SER A 66 2.02 17.08 -6.12
C SER A 66 3.23 16.12 -6.23
N LEU A 67 3.21 14.96 -5.56
CA LEU A 67 4.21 13.89 -5.75
C LEU A 67 5.69 14.26 -5.50
N SER A 68 5.98 15.34 -4.77
CA SER A 68 7.37 15.77 -4.51
C SER A 68 7.78 15.59 -3.06
N LEU A 69 8.64 14.58 -2.84
CA LEU A 69 9.61 14.37 -1.75
C LEU A 69 9.42 15.21 -0.48
N VAL A 70 8.95 14.56 0.58
CA VAL A 70 9.17 14.96 1.98
C VAL A 70 10.68 14.88 2.24
N GLN A 71 11.31 15.98 2.66
CA GLN A 71 12.68 15.93 3.20
C GLN A 71 12.59 15.48 4.66
N TYR A 72 13.39 14.49 5.03
CA TYR A 72 13.43 13.95 6.38
C TYR A 72 14.49 14.66 7.23
N GLU A 73 14.16 14.97 8.47
CA GLU A 73 15.11 15.47 9.46
C GLU A 73 15.59 14.31 10.34
N GLU A 74 16.92 14.16 10.48
CA GLU A 74 17.49 13.32 11.52
C GLU A 74 17.19 13.94 12.88
N VAL A 75 16.47 13.22 13.74
CA VAL A 75 16.17 13.67 15.10
C VAL A 75 16.86 12.80 16.13
N THR A 76 17.40 13.43 17.18
CA THR A 76 17.90 12.72 18.35
C THR A 76 16.71 12.25 19.20
N PRO A 77 16.62 10.96 19.58
CA PRO A 77 15.53 10.46 20.41
C PRO A 77 15.45 11.20 21.75
N SER A 78 14.24 11.48 22.23
CA SER A 78 14.03 11.84 23.64
C SER A 78 14.33 10.64 24.55
N GLU A 79 14.68 10.89 25.82
CA GLU A 79 14.93 9.82 26.81
C GLU A 79 13.72 8.87 26.96
N GLU A 80 12.50 9.37 26.79
CA GLU A 80 11.26 8.59 26.82
C GLU A 80 11.12 7.67 25.59
N GLN A 81 11.44 8.17 24.39
CA GLN A 81 11.44 7.35 23.16
C GLN A 81 12.54 6.30 23.18
N ALA A 82 13.74 6.65 23.66
CA ALA A 82 14.83 5.70 23.84
C ALA A 82 14.47 4.58 24.83
N ALA A 83 13.81 4.93 25.95
CA ALA A 83 13.32 3.95 26.91
C ALA A 83 12.17 3.09 26.36
N ALA A 84 11.31 3.64 25.51
CA ALA A 84 10.23 2.89 24.87
C ALA A 84 10.77 1.85 23.87
N ILE A 85 11.73 2.24 23.02
CA ILE A 85 12.42 1.36 22.06
C ILE A 85 13.07 0.17 22.80
N GLN A 86 13.72 0.41 23.95
CA GLN A 86 14.36 -0.65 24.73
C GLN A 86 13.36 -1.63 25.39
N ASN A 87 12.11 -1.22 25.62
CA ASN A 87 11.12 -2.00 26.37
C ASN A 87 10.07 -2.72 25.48
N ALA A 88 10.12 -2.53 24.16
CA ALA A 88 9.13 -3.08 23.23
C ALA A 88 9.35 -4.59 22.95
N THR A 89 8.91 -5.46 23.87
CA THR A 89 8.71 -6.92 23.65
C THR A 89 7.33 -7.43 24.06
N ALA A 90 6.35 -6.54 24.32
CA ALA A 90 5.01 -6.95 24.75
C ALA A 90 3.90 -6.19 24.01
N LEU A 91 3.16 -6.90 23.15
CA LEU A 91 2.01 -6.41 22.39
C LEU A 91 0.85 -5.99 23.31
N LYS A 92 0.23 -4.83 23.04
CA LYS A 92 -1.05 -4.40 23.64
C LYS A 92 -2.12 -4.27 22.57
N GLU A 93 -3.24 -4.96 22.77
CA GLU A 93 -4.45 -4.82 21.94
C GLU A 93 -5.42 -3.82 22.56
N VAL A 94 -6.03 -2.96 21.73
CA VAL A 94 -7.15 -2.10 22.11
C VAL A 94 -8.29 -2.38 21.12
N THR A 95 -9.46 -2.74 21.64
CA THR A 95 -10.70 -2.96 20.87
C THR A 95 -11.66 -1.81 21.15
N VAL A 96 -12.22 -1.19 20.11
CA VAL A 96 -13.23 -0.12 20.23
C VAL A 96 -14.49 -0.52 19.44
N PRO A 97 -15.71 -0.23 19.94
CA PRO A 97 -16.96 -0.61 19.26
C PRO A 97 -17.23 0.23 18.01
N ILE A 98 -17.73 -0.42 16.95
CA ILE A 98 -18.05 0.17 15.65
C ILE A 98 -19.37 0.94 15.72
N GLY A 99 -19.32 2.26 15.51
CA GLY A 99 -20.48 3.12 15.28
C GLY A 99 -20.79 3.24 13.79
N SER A 100 -22.06 3.01 13.42
CA SER A 100 -22.58 3.16 12.06
C SER A 100 -22.78 4.63 11.71
N SER A 101 -22.10 5.12 10.68
CA SER A 101 -22.48 6.35 9.97
C SER A 101 -22.70 6.01 8.50
N GLY A 102 -23.96 5.93 8.12
CA GLY A 102 -24.37 5.71 6.74
C GLY A 102 -24.08 6.94 5.88
N THR A 103 -23.45 6.73 4.74
CA THR A 103 -23.54 7.60 3.56
C THR A 103 -23.43 6.70 2.34
N GLU A 104 -24.49 6.68 1.52
CA GLU A 104 -24.55 5.92 0.28
C GLU A 104 -23.58 6.55 -0.74
N GLY A 105 -22.35 6.01 -0.80
CA GLY A 105 -21.32 6.41 -1.74
C GLY A 105 -21.52 5.72 -3.09
N SER A 106 -21.94 6.49 -4.10
CA SER A 106 -21.99 6.07 -5.49
C SER A 106 -20.59 5.65 -5.96
N ALA A 107 -20.43 4.34 -6.22
CA ALA A 107 -19.22 3.76 -6.77
C ALA A 107 -18.87 4.41 -8.13
N ASN A 108 -17.57 4.65 -8.35
CA ASN A 108 -16.98 5.19 -9.58
C ASN A 108 -17.67 4.70 -10.87
N ILE A 109 -18.62 5.51 -11.37
CA ILE A 109 -19.54 5.19 -12.48
C ILE A 109 -18.81 5.10 -13.84
N GLY A 110 -17.62 5.67 -13.97
CA GLY A 110 -16.90 5.79 -15.25
C GLY A 110 -16.44 4.47 -15.87
N ALA A 111 -15.94 3.53 -15.06
CA ALA A 111 -15.47 2.22 -15.55
C ALA A 111 -16.61 1.21 -15.69
N ALA A 112 -17.64 1.27 -14.83
CA ALA A 112 -18.83 0.43 -14.93
C ALA A 112 -19.62 0.70 -16.23
N ALA A 113 -19.58 1.93 -16.75
CA ALA A 113 -20.27 2.33 -17.98
C ALA A 113 -19.67 1.72 -19.26
N SER A 114 -18.36 1.50 -19.33
CA SER A 114 -17.73 0.83 -20.49
C SER A 114 -17.87 -0.69 -20.46
N MET A 115 -18.25 -1.25 -19.31
CA MET A 115 -18.33 -2.69 -19.02
C MET A 115 -19.73 -3.30 -19.23
N ALA A 116 -20.79 -2.51 -19.16
CA ALA A 116 -22.16 -2.99 -19.36
C ALA A 116 -22.43 -3.49 -20.80
N ALA A 117 -21.57 -3.16 -21.77
CA ALA A 117 -21.77 -3.51 -23.18
C ALA A 117 -21.35 -4.95 -23.54
N SER A 118 -20.64 -5.69 -22.67
CA SER A 118 -20.07 -7.01 -22.99
C SER A 118 -20.59 -8.17 -22.13
N VAL A 119 -21.47 -7.90 -21.16
CA VAL A 119 -22.04 -8.94 -20.30
C VAL A 119 -23.20 -9.65 -21.00
N SER A 120 -23.17 -10.98 -21.01
CA SER A 120 -24.25 -11.81 -21.55
C SER A 120 -25.33 -12.08 -20.50
N ALA A 121 -26.57 -12.32 -20.93
CA ALA A 121 -27.65 -12.72 -20.04
C ALA A 121 -27.28 -13.98 -19.24
N GLY A 122 -27.50 -13.96 -17.92
CA GLY A 122 -27.13 -15.08 -17.05
C GLY A 122 -25.66 -15.10 -16.64
N GLN A 123 -24.96 -13.98 -16.75
CA GLN A 123 -23.54 -13.83 -16.40
C GLN A 123 -23.30 -12.63 -15.47
N PHE A 124 -22.30 -12.75 -14.61
CA PHE A 124 -21.68 -11.63 -13.89
C PHE A 124 -20.35 -11.27 -14.56
N ALA A 125 -20.05 -9.98 -14.67
CA ALA A 125 -18.70 -9.48 -14.87
C ALA A 125 -18.25 -8.73 -13.61
N PHE A 126 -17.11 -9.14 -13.05
CA PHE A 126 -16.44 -8.48 -11.94
C PHE A 126 -15.19 -7.78 -12.43
N THR A 127 -15.06 -6.48 -12.18
CA THR A 127 -13.84 -5.72 -12.43
C THR A 127 -13.08 -5.59 -11.13
N THR A 128 -11.85 -6.08 -11.10
CA THR A 128 -10.98 -6.06 -9.91
C THR A 128 -9.78 -5.14 -10.15
N TYR A 129 -9.36 -4.43 -9.10
CA TYR A 129 -8.20 -3.54 -9.12
C TYR A 129 -7.21 -3.96 -8.03
N GLY A 130 -5.98 -4.24 -8.43
CA GLY A 130 -4.94 -4.71 -7.53
C GLY A 130 -5.03 -6.20 -7.20
N TYR A 131 -4.10 -6.68 -6.38
CA TYR A 131 -3.99 -8.08 -5.99
C TYR A 131 -3.66 -8.20 -4.51
N GLY A 132 -4.48 -8.96 -3.78
CA GLY A 132 -4.28 -9.32 -2.38
C GLY A 132 -5.17 -8.49 -1.45
N HIS A 133 -4.71 -8.30 -0.22
CA HIS A 133 -5.42 -7.49 0.77
C HIS A 133 -5.22 -5.98 0.55
N CYS A 134 -4.18 -5.57 -0.17
CA CYS A 134 -3.85 -4.19 -0.53
C CYS A 134 -3.63 -3.22 0.65
N VAL A 135 -3.50 -3.71 1.88
CA VAL A 135 -3.16 -2.91 3.08
C VAL A 135 -1.65 -2.78 3.20
N GLY A 136 -1.15 -1.59 3.54
CA GLY A 136 0.28 -1.33 3.70
C GLY A 136 1.01 -1.25 2.35
N MET A 137 2.25 -1.72 2.31
CA MET A 137 3.12 -1.49 1.15
C MET A 137 2.73 -2.33 -0.06
N SER A 138 2.47 -1.68 -1.20
CA SER A 138 2.37 -2.36 -2.49
C SER A 138 3.75 -2.68 -3.05
N GLN A 139 4.01 -3.93 -3.41
CA GLN A 139 5.29 -4.34 -4.02
C GLN A 139 5.45 -3.77 -5.43
N ASN A 140 4.42 -3.88 -6.28
CA ASN A 140 4.41 -3.25 -7.60
C ASN A 140 4.48 -1.72 -7.49
N GLY A 141 3.69 -1.13 -6.60
CA GLY A 141 3.69 0.31 -6.35
C GLY A 141 5.06 0.82 -5.87
N ALA A 142 5.69 0.15 -4.90
CA ALA A 142 7.05 0.47 -4.45
C ALA A 142 8.07 0.41 -5.59
N ASN A 143 7.99 -0.62 -6.43
CA ASN A 143 8.84 -0.74 -7.62
C ASN A 143 8.60 0.42 -8.60
N ASN A 144 7.34 0.81 -8.81
CA ASN A 144 6.98 1.89 -9.72
C ASN A 144 7.38 3.27 -9.19
N TYR A 145 7.17 3.56 -7.90
CA TYR A 145 7.65 4.78 -7.26
C TYR A 145 9.17 4.92 -7.38
N ALA A 146 9.90 3.83 -7.18
CA ALA A 146 11.35 3.85 -7.35
C ALA A 146 11.76 4.07 -8.82
N THR A 147 11.10 3.37 -9.75
CA THR A 147 11.47 3.36 -11.18
C THR A 147 11.07 4.66 -11.89
N TYR A 148 9.88 5.19 -11.61
CA TYR A 148 9.28 6.30 -12.34
C TYR A 148 9.18 7.58 -11.51
N GLY A 149 9.03 7.45 -10.20
CA GLY A 149 8.96 8.59 -9.27
C GLY A 149 10.32 9.02 -8.71
N GLY A 150 11.36 8.19 -8.87
CA GLY A 150 12.69 8.45 -8.30
C GLY A 150 12.75 8.35 -6.78
N TYR A 151 11.80 7.63 -6.16
CA TYR A 151 11.76 7.48 -4.71
C TYR A 151 12.90 6.58 -4.23
N ASP A 152 13.55 7.00 -3.15
CA ASP A 152 14.41 6.12 -2.35
C ASP A 152 13.59 5.23 -1.41
N TYR A 153 14.25 4.26 -0.79
CA TYR A 153 13.59 3.31 0.11
C TYR A 153 12.90 3.98 1.30
N GLN A 154 13.45 5.06 1.84
CA GLN A 154 12.86 5.81 2.96
C GLN A 154 11.55 6.45 2.51
N SER A 155 11.55 7.10 1.35
CA SER A 155 10.37 7.72 0.75
C SER A 155 9.27 6.71 0.44
N ILE A 156 9.64 5.52 -0.01
CA ILE A 156 8.68 4.41 -0.21
C ILE A 156 8.07 4.01 1.15
N LEU A 157 8.90 3.75 2.16
CA LEU A 157 8.44 3.32 3.48
C LEU A 157 7.51 4.34 4.12
N PHE A 158 7.90 5.61 4.14
CA PHE A 158 7.09 6.65 4.76
C PHE A 158 5.84 6.98 3.95
N HIS A 159 5.85 6.80 2.64
CA HIS A 159 4.62 6.86 1.85
C HIS A 159 3.62 5.77 2.27
N TYR A 160 4.06 4.52 2.41
CA TYR A 160 3.17 3.40 2.72
C TYR A 160 2.84 3.23 4.20
N PHE A 161 3.67 3.78 5.09
CA PHE A 161 3.51 3.72 6.55
C PHE A 161 3.66 5.11 7.17
N PRO A 162 2.76 6.06 6.87
CA PRO A 162 2.85 7.44 7.34
C PRO A 162 2.84 7.53 8.87
N GLY A 163 3.59 8.47 9.43
CA GLY A 163 3.71 8.66 10.88
C GLY A 163 4.58 7.62 11.61
N THR A 164 5.14 6.63 10.89
CA THR A 164 6.18 5.75 11.45
C THR A 164 7.55 6.44 11.48
N THR A 165 8.47 5.87 12.25
CA THR A 165 9.86 6.30 12.36
C THR A 165 10.78 5.18 11.92
N LEU A 166 11.78 5.48 11.08
CA LEU A 166 12.82 4.52 10.73
C LEU A 166 13.94 4.60 11.77
N VAL A 167 14.31 3.44 12.31
CA VAL A 167 15.29 3.29 13.40
C VAL A 167 16.43 2.39 12.93
N GLN A 168 17.67 2.82 13.17
CA GLN A 168 18.85 1.96 13.03
C GLN A 168 19.06 1.17 14.32
N GLU A 169 18.98 -0.15 14.21
CA GLU A 169 19.27 -1.12 15.26
C GLU A 169 20.57 -1.86 14.99
N GLY A 170 21.03 -2.62 15.98
CA GLY A 170 22.15 -3.53 15.83
C GLY A 170 21.79 -4.70 14.90
N ALA A 171 22.55 -4.88 13.81
CA ALA A 171 22.40 -5.97 12.84
C ALA A 171 22.66 -7.40 13.40
N GLY A 172 22.89 -7.53 14.71
CA GLY A 172 23.25 -8.78 15.40
C GLY A 172 22.09 -9.72 15.72
N SER A 173 20.85 -9.35 15.42
CA SER A 173 19.66 -10.15 15.73
C SER A 173 19.48 -11.32 14.76
N THR A 174 19.23 -12.51 15.30
CA THR A 174 18.76 -13.66 14.52
C THR A 174 17.27 -13.53 14.22
N VAL A 175 16.86 -13.90 13.01
CA VAL A 175 15.47 -13.85 12.56
C VAL A 175 14.97 -15.27 12.32
N THR A 176 13.71 -15.57 12.67
CA THR A 176 13.09 -16.86 12.35
C THR A 176 11.91 -16.69 11.39
N ALA A 177 11.97 -17.36 10.25
CA ALA A 177 10.89 -17.37 9.27
C ALA A 177 10.67 -18.79 8.75
N ASN A 178 9.41 -19.25 8.78
CA ASN A 178 8.98 -20.56 8.33
C ASN A 178 9.84 -21.71 8.90
N GLY A 179 10.12 -21.64 10.21
CA GLY A 179 10.92 -22.64 10.93
C GLY A 179 12.43 -22.57 10.67
N VAL A 180 12.93 -21.62 9.87
CA VAL A 180 14.36 -21.42 9.61
C VAL A 180 14.86 -20.21 10.39
N THR A 181 15.90 -20.40 11.18
CA THR A 181 16.59 -19.34 11.93
C THR A 181 17.94 -19.04 11.29
N GLY A 182 18.26 -17.76 11.11
CA GLY A 182 19.53 -17.31 10.55
C GLY A 182 19.83 -15.85 10.86
N SER A 183 20.91 -15.32 10.26
CA SER A 183 21.19 -13.88 10.35
C SER A 183 20.11 -13.06 9.65
N TYR A 184 20.02 -11.77 9.98
CA TYR A 184 19.17 -10.82 9.26
C TYR A 184 19.36 -10.95 7.75
N VAL A 185 20.59 -10.85 7.25
CA VAL A 185 20.87 -10.83 5.81
C VAL A 185 20.46 -12.15 5.16
N ASP A 186 20.71 -13.29 5.81
CA ASP A 186 20.38 -14.61 5.26
C ASP A 186 18.88 -14.82 5.10
N ILE A 187 18.10 -14.49 6.13
CA ILE A 187 16.65 -14.73 6.14
C ILE A 187 15.94 -13.68 5.29
N ILE A 188 16.24 -12.40 5.51
CA ILE A 188 15.56 -11.30 4.81
C ILE A 188 15.85 -11.34 3.31
N SER A 189 17.06 -11.72 2.86
CA SER A 189 17.35 -11.87 1.42
C SER A 189 16.51 -12.96 0.75
N GLN A 190 16.23 -14.06 1.45
CA GLN A 190 15.38 -15.13 0.92
C GLN A 190 13.91 -14.72 0.85
N ILE A 191 13.45 -13.87 1.78
CA ILE A 191 12.11 -13.28 1.75
C ILE A 191 12.02 -12.30 0.58
N VAL A 192 12.92 -11.32 0.49
CA VAL A 192 12.92 -10.32 -0.59
C VAL A 192 13.00 -11.00 -1.96
N TYR A 193 13.83 -12.03 -2.12
CA TYR A 193 13.92 -12.76 -3.40
C TYR A 193 12.64 -13.53 -3.75
N ASN A 194 11.92 -14.03 -2.75
CA ASN A 194 10.62 -14.65 -2.96
C ASN A 194 9.55 -13.62 -3.35
N GLU A 195 9.52 -12.51 -2.62
CA GLU A 195 8.47 -11.49 -2.65
C GLU A 195 8.57 -10.53 -3.83
N MET A 196 9.78 -10.05 -4.13
CA MET A 196 10.03 -9.02 -5.15
C MET A 196 10.81 -9.52 -6.37
N SER A 197 11.21 -10.79 -6.38
CA SER A 197 12.17 -11.33 -7.35
C SER A 197 13.51 -10.55 -7.32
N SER A 198 14.36 -10.75 -8.33
CA SER A 198 15.63 -10.03 -8.46
C SER A 198 15.62 -8.93 -9.51
N THR A 199 14.47 -8.67 -10.15
CA THR A 199 14.33 -7.70 -11.24
C THR A 199 13.72 -6.37 -10.81
N MET A 200 13.19 -6.29 -9.59
CA MET A 200 12.65 -5.05 -9.03
C MET A 200 13.78 -4.07 -8.68
N HIS A 201 13.42 -2.79 -8.60
CA HIS A 201 14.33 -1.70 -8.32
C HIS A 201 15.02 -1.88 -6.95
N PRO A 202 16.34 -1.60 -6.82
CA PRO A 202 17.06 -1.75 -5.55
C PRO A 202 16.43 -1.02 -4.37
N GLU A 203 15.94 0.20 -4.58
CA GLU A 203 15.24 0.98 -3.52
C GLU A 203 13.94 0.33 -3.06
N ALA A 204 13.21 -0.34 -3.96
CA ALA A 204 12.01 -1.09 -3.60
C ALA A 204 12.37 -2.37 -2.82
N MET A 205 13.45 -3.06 -3.21
CA MET A 205 13.98 -4.21 -2.47
C MET A 205 14.45 -3.84 -1.05
N LYS A 206 15.08 -2.67 -0.89
CA LYS A 206 15.45 -2.12 0.43
C LYS A 206 14.22 -1.86 1.30
N ALA A 207 13.20 -1.19 0.77
CA ALA A 207 11.95 -0.96 1.50
C ALA A 207 11.28 -2.28 1.92
N GLN A 208 11.27 -3.29 1.03
CA GLN A 208 10.76 -4.62 1.36
C GLN A 208 11.58 -5.34 2.42
N ALA A 209 12.90 -5.17 2.44
CA ALA A 209 13.76 -5.74 3.47
C ALA A 209 13.37 -5.22 4.87
N ILE A 210 13.23 -3.90 5.00
CA ILE A 210 12.82 -3.24 6.25
C ILE A 210 11.39 -3.63 6.64
N ALA A 211 10.45 -3.62 5.69
CA ALA A 211 9.07 -4.02 5.96
C ALA A 211 8.96 -5.50 6.39
N ALA A 212 9.71 -6.40 5.76
CA ALA A 212 9.74 -7.81 6.14
C ALA A 212 10.35 -8.02 7.53
N TYR A 213 11.49 -7.38 7.82
CA TYR A 213 12.13 -7.48 9.12
C TYR A 213 11.23 -6.93 10.23
N THR A 214 10.70 -5.72 10.04
CA THR A 214 9.82 -5.07 11.00
C THR A 214 8.58 -5.92 11.28
N TYR A 215 7.99 -6.55 10.25
CA TYR A 215 6.85 -7.45 10.41
C TYR A 215 7.19 -8.68 11.26
N ILE A 216 8.37 -9.26 11.08
CA ILE A 216 8.81 -10.40 11.88
C ILE A 216 8.99 -10.00 13.34
N MET A 217 9.61 -8.84 13.58
CA MET A 217 9.85 -8.32 14.93
C MET A 217 8.55 -7.91 15.63
N PHE A 218 7.59 -7.32 14.90
CA PHE A 218 6.22 -7.09 15.37
C PHE A 218 5.56 -8.37 15.90
N ASN A 219 5.84 -9.51 15.27
CA ASN A 219 5.33 -10.82 15.67
C ASN A 219 6.25 -11.57 16.68
N GLY A 220 7.14 -10.86 17.37
CA GLY A 220 8.01 -11.44 18.39
C GLY A 220 9.25 -12.16 17.85
N GLY A 221 9.68 -11.81 16.63
CA GLY A 221 10.92 -12.33 16.02
C GLY A 221 10.77 -13.66 15.28
N SER A 222 9.55 -14.20 15.19
CA SER A 222 9.27 -15.48 14.53
C SER A 222 7.93 -15.48 13.80
N VAL A 223 7.93 -15.86 12.52
CA VAL A 223 6.71 -15.98 11.70
C VAL A 223 6.71 -17.28 10.91
N ASN A 224 5.53 -17.89 10.71
CA ASN A 224 5.38 -19.15 9.95
C ASN A 224 4.79 -18.97 8.55
N ASN A 225 4.28 -17.78 8.22
CA ASN A 225 3.48 -17.55 7.00
C ASN A 225 4.27 -16.91 5.86
N VAL A 226 5.58 -16.68 6.04
CA VAL A 226 6.44 -16.06 5.02
C VAL A 226 7.25 -17.13 4.32
N ILE A 227 7.19 -17.17 2.99
CA ILE A 227 7.86 -18.19 2.19
C ILE A 227 9.31 -17.75 1.91
N LEU A 228 10.25 -18.68 2.09
CA LEU A 228 11.67 -18.46 1.79
C LEU A 228 12.02 -19.03 0.42
N LYS A 229 12.70 -18.23 -0.40
CA LYS A 229 13.27 -18.68 -1.67
C LYS A 229 14.79 -18.79 -1.54
N PRO A 230 15.38 -20.00 -1.62
CA PRO A 230 16.81 -20.19 -1.42
C PRO A 230 17.64 -19.58 -2.55
N ASN A 231 18.92 -19.33 -2.26
CA ASN A 231 19.93 -18.80 -3.19
C ASN A 231 19.56 -17.43 -3.80
N PRO A 232 19.36 -16.40 -2.96
CA PRO A 232 19.14 -15.04 -3.46
C PRO A 232 20.35 -14.57 -4.29
N PRO A 233 20.13 -13.89 -5.42
CA PRO A 233 21.22 -13.33 -6.22
C PRO A 233 21.87 -12.13 -5.52
N GLN A 234 23.10 -11.81 -5.91
CA GLN A 234 23.93 -10.81 -5.21
C GLN A 234 23.27 -9.44 -5.11
N ASN A 235 22.55 -8.98 -6.14
CA ASN A 235 21.88 -7.68 -6.11
C ASN A 235 20.78 -7.59 -5.03
N VAL A 236 20.12 -8.72 -4.71
CA VAL A 236 19.17 -8.79 -3.59
C VAL A 236 19.92 -8.72 -2.27
N ILE A 237 21.00 -9.51 -2.12
CA ILE A 237 21.83 -9.53 -0.91
C ILE A 237 22.40 -8.14 -0.63
N ASP A 238 22.89 -7.43 -1.65
CA ASP A 238 23.46 -6.09 -1.53
C ASP A 238 22.39 -5.08 -1.07
N ALA A 239 21.19 -5.13 -1.65
CA ALA A 239 20.08 -4.27 -1.25
C ALA A 239 19.67 -4.52 0.21
N VAL A 240 19.55 -5.79 0.63
CA VAL A 240 19.20 -6.16 2.00
C VAL A 240 20.31 -5.76 2.98
N SER A 241 21.57 -5.99 2.63
CA SER A 241 22.72 -5.66 3.49
C SER A 241 22.86 -4.16 3.70
N ALA A 242 22.52 -3.34 2.70
CA ALA A 242 22.60 -1.88 2.77
C ALA A 242 21.63 -1.25 3.79
N VAL A 243 20.59 -1.97 4.19
CA VAL A 243 19.59 -1.53 5.19
C VAL A 243 19.53 -2.48 6.38
N ALA A 244 20.58 -3.26 6.59
CA ALA A 244 20.62 -4.22 7.69
C ALA A 244 20.52 -3.52 9.04
N GLY A 245 19.68 -4.07 9.92
CA GLY A 245 19.40 -3.48 11.23
C GLY A 245 18.39 -2.33 11.20
N GLN A 246 17.79 -1.96 10.06
CA GLN A 246 16.76 -0.92 10.05
C GLN A 246 15.35 -1.49 10.25
N ALA A 247 14.53 -0.82 11.06
CA ALA A 247 13.15 -1.19 11.30
C ALA A 247 12.23 0.04 11.44
N LEU A 248 10.94 -0.12 11.11
CA LEU A 248 9.92 0.90 11.31
C LEU A 248 9.25 0.78 12.69
N TYR A 249 9.12 1.91 13.37
CA TYR A 249 8.48 2.02 14.66
C TYR A 249 7.26 2.94 14.61
N TYR A 250 6.26 2.61 15.42
CA TYR A 250 5.14 3.49 15.73
C TYR A 250 4.90 3.47 17.23
N ASP A 251 4.85 4.65 17.85
CA ASP A 251 4.66 4.79 19.30
C ASP A 251 5.64 3.93 20.13
N GLY A 252 6.92 3.98 19.75
CA GLY A 252 8.02 3.28 20.45
C GLY A 252 8.03 1.75 20.30
N SER A 253 7.12 1.16 19.53
CA SER A 253 7.09 -0.28 19.22
C SER A 253 7.29 -0.53 17.72
N TYR A 254 7.74 -1.73 17.34
CA TYR A 254 7.74 -2.15 15.93
C TYR A 254 6.36 -1.90 15.30
N ALA A 255 6.34 -1.31 14.11
CA ALA A 255 5.11 -1.07 13.36
C ALA A 255 4.64 -2.37 12.66
N LEU A 256 3.33 -2.53 12.49
CA LEU A 256 2.77 -3.60 11.66
C LEU A 256 2.99 -3.26 10.18
N THR A 257 4.08 -3.73 9.59
CA THR A 257 4.47 -3.41 8.21
C THR A 257 4.02 -4.48 7.21
N VAL A 258 2.71 -4.66 7.09
CA VAL A 258 2.14 -5.57 6.08
C VAL A 258 2.40 -5.06 4.66
N TYR A 259 2.50 -6.00 3.71
CA TYR A 259 2.73 -5.72 2.31
C TYR A 259 2.03 -6.76 1.43
N GLY A 260 1.78 -6.42 0.17
CA GLY A 260 1.18 -7.32 -0.80
C GLY A 260 1.51 -6.96 -2.25
N ALA A 261 1.07 -7.81 -3.17
CA ALA A 261 1.44 -7.73 -4.59
C ALA A 261 1.15 -6.35 -5.20
N SER A 262 -0.11 -5.90 -5.18
CA SER A 262 -0.46 -4.59 -5.69
C SER A 262 -1.67 -3.94 -5.03
N SER A 263 -1.66 -2.62 -4.97
CA SER A 263 -2.83 -1.79 -4.68
C SER A 263 -3.71 -1.61 -5.92
N GLY A 264 -4.87 -0.97 -5.77
CA GLY A 264 -5.81 -0.70 -6.87
C GLY A 264 -5.92 0.78 -7.21
N GLY A 265 -4.79 1.50 -7.25
CA GLY A 265 -4.68 2.96 -7.41
C GLY A 265 -4.57 3.73 -6.09
N ALA A 266 -4.85 3.05 -4.97
CA ALA A 266 -4.57 3.48 -3.61
C ALA A 266 -4.55 2.24 -2.73
N THR A 267 -3.85 2.28 -1.59
CA THR A 267 -3.88 1.18 -0.61
C THR A 267 -5.22 1.12 0.11
N ALA A 268 -5.56 -0.06 0.61
CA ALA A 268 -6.70 -0.24 1.50
C ALA A 268 -6.34 0.17 2.93
N SER A 269 -7.31 0.74 3.65
CA SER A 269 -7.14 0.91 5.10
C SER A 269 -7.30 -0.44 5.82
N ALA A 270 -6.57 -0.64 6.91
CA ALA A 270 -6.76 -1.81 7.77
C ALA A 270 -8.19 -1.89 8.35
N ALA A 271 -8.83 -0.74 8.55
CA ALA A 271 -10.21 -0.66 9.02
C ALA A 271 -11.19 -1.25 7.99
N ASP A 272 -10.99 -0.97 6.70
CA ASP A 272 -11.88 -1.49 5.66
C ASP A 272 -11.71 -2.99 5.42
N ILE A 273 -10.48 -3.50 5.51
CA ILE A 273 -10.18 -4.90 5.20
C ILE A 273 -10.35 -5.80 6.43
N TRP A 274 -9.89 -5.35 7.60
CA TRP A 274 -9.82 -6.18 8.82
C TRP A 274 -10.72 -5.68 9.95
N GLY A 275 -11.40 -4.53 9.79
CA GLY A 275 -12.21 -3.93 10.86
C GLY A 275 -11.39 -3.40 12.03
N ARG A 276 -10.06 -3.29 11.89
CA ARG A 276 -9.15 -2.77 12.92
C ARG A 276 -8.45 -1.52 12.42
N GLN A 277 -8.52 -0.46 13.22
CA GLN A 277 -7.85 0.80 12.90
C GLN A 277 -6.39 0.78 13.36
N TYR A 278 -5.52 1.28 12.49
CA TYR A 278 -4.15 1.68 12.80
C TYR A 278 -3.92 3.03 12.12
N ASP A 279 -3.30 3.97 12.83
CA ASP A 279 -3.13 5.34 12.32
C ASP A 279 -2.22 5.42 11.08
N TYR A 280 -1.33 4.43 10.92
CA TYR A 280 -0.36 4.33 9.83
C TYR A 280 -0.69 3.25 8.78
N LEU A 281 -1.75 2.45 8.97
CA LEU A 281 -2.25 1.52 7.92
C LEU A 281 -3.54 2.07 7.31
N VAL A 282 -3.38 3.26 6.73
CA VAL A 282 -4.42 4.05 6.08
C VAL A 282 -4.30 3.97 4.56
N SER A 283 -5.29 4.51 3.86
CA SER A 283 -5.25 4.61 2.40
C SER A 283 -4.27 5.70 1.97
N VAL A 284 -3.31 5.34 1.13
CA VAL A 284 -2.41 6.27 0.45
C VAL A 284 -2.49 6.05 -1.06
N PRO A 285 -2.30 7.09 -1.90
CA PRO A 285 -2.34 6.97 -3.35
C PRO A 285 -1.31 5.98 -3.90
N SER A 286 -1.57 5.39 -5.06
CA SER A 286 -0.55 4.68 -5.85
C SER A 286 -0.76 5.05 -7.32
N GLU A 287 -0.28 6.23 -7.73
CA GLU A 287 -0.67 6.84 -9.01
C GLU A 287 -0.23 6.01 -10.22
N TYR A 288 0.85 5.25 -10.06
CA TYR A 288 1.41 4.42 -11.12
C TYR A 288 0.64 3.11 -11.37
N ASP A 289 -0.25 2.69 -10.46
CA ASP A 289 -0.96 1.41 -10.61
C ASP A 289 -1.80 1.36 -11.90
N ALA A 290 -2.50 2.46 -12.22
CA ALA A 290 -3.40 2.50 -13.37
C ALA A 290 -2.66 2.33 -14.71
N GLU A 291 -1.39 2.71 -14.76
CA GLU A 291 -0.57 2.65 -15.97
C GLU A 291 0.28 1.37 -16.02
N TYR A 292 0.78 0.90 -14.88
CA TYR A 292 1.83 -0.12 -14.82
C TYR A 292 1.46 -1.40 -14.06
N ASP A 293 0.41 -1.41 -13.22
CA ASP A 293 0.02 -2.65 -12.51
C ASP A 293 -0.76 -3.59 -13.45
N PRO A 294 -0.25 -4.82 -13.74
CA PRO A 294 -0.96 -5.78 -14.58
C PRO A 294 -2.30 -6.25 -14.00
N TYR A 295 -2.58 -5.98 -12.72
CA TYR A 295 -3.83 -6.33 -12.06
C TYR A 295 -4.83 -5.17 -11.96
N TYR A 296 -4.55 -4.03 -12.60
CA TYR A 296 -5.45 -2.90 -12.63
C TYR A 296 -6.59 -3.10 -13.64
N GLY A 297 -7.83 -3.13 -13.15
CA GLY A 297 -9.02 -3.20 -14.01
C GLY A 297 -9.27 -4.55 -14.67
N VAL A 298 -8.77 -5.65 -14.09
CA VAL A 298 -8.95 -7.01 -14.64
C VAL A 298 -10.40 -7.45 -14.50
N VAL A 299 -10.98 -7.90 -15.62
CA VAL A 299 -12.35 -8.39 -15.70
C VAL A 299 -12.39 -9.91 -15.57
N THR A 300 -13.21 -10.40 -14.64
CA THR A 300 -13.51 -11.83 -14.49
C THR A 300 -14.99 -12.06 -14.77
N TYR A 301 -15.28 -12.96 -15.69
CA TYR A 301 -16.64 -13.36 -16.02
C TYR A 301 -17.00 -14.67 -15.31
N MET A 302 -18.20 -14.74 -14.71
CA MET A 302 -18.71 -15.95 -14.04
C MET A 302 -20.18 -16.15 -14.41
N SER A 303 -20.61 -17.41 -14.54
CA SER A 303 -22.04 -17.68 -14.74
C SER A 303 -22.84 -17.40 -13.46
N VAL A 304 -24.14 -17.08 -13.60
CA VAL A 304 -25.05 -16.91 -12.45
C VAL A 304 -25.05 -18.16 -11.56
N ASP A 305 -25.02 -19.37 -12.14
CA ASP A 305 -25.01 -20.61 -11.36
C ASP A 305 -23.69 -20.84 -10.61
N GLU A 306 -22.57 -20.43 -11.20
CA GLU A 306 -21.27 -20.45 -10.51
C GLU A 306 -21.25 -19.51 -9.31
N VAL A 307 -21.68 -18.26 -9.49
CA VAL A 307 -21.77 -17.28 -8.40
C VAL A 307 -22.70 -17.79 -7.30
N ARG A 308 -23.88 -18.34 -7.68
CA ARG A 308 -24.82 -18.96 -6.74
C ARG A 308 -24.17 -20.07 -5.94
N SER A 309 -23.53 -21.03 -6.61
CA SER A 309 -22.90 -22.18 -5.98
C SER A 309 -21.83 -21.74 -4.97
N ARG A 310 -20.93 -20.82 -5.37
CA ARG A 310 -19.86 -20.31 -4.49
C ARG A 310 -20.42 -19.63 -3.25
N ILE A 311 -21.41 -18.75 -3.40
CA ILE A 311 -22.03 -18.00 -2.29
C ILE A 311 -22.79 -18.96 -1.35
N GLN A 312 -23.67 -19.81 -1.89
CA GLN A 312 -24.49 -20.68 -1.05
C GLN A 312 -23.63 -21.72 -0.30
N ASN A 313 -22.62 -22.31 -0.96
CA ASN A 313 -21.73 -23.27 -0.33
C ASN A 313 -20.89 -22.64 0.77
N ALA A 314 -20.40 -21.41 0.58
CA ALA A 314 -19.57 -20.73 1.57
C ALA A 314 -20.37 -20.22 2.77
N TYR A 315 -21.61 -19.76 2.56
CA TYR A 315 -22.33 -18.99 3.57
C TYR A 315 -23.60 -19.62 4.11
N GLY A 316 -24.07 -20.73 3.52
CA GLY A 316 -25.26 -21.45 3.96
C GLY A 316 -26.57 -20.68 3.75
N VAL A 317 -26.60 -19.79 2.76
CA VAL A 317 -27.79 -19.00 2.39
C VAL A 317 -28.53 -19.63 1.21
N SER A 318 -29.79 -19.27 1.02
CA SER A 318 -30.57 -19.64 -0.18
C SER A 318 -30.86 -18.38 -0.98
N LEU A 319 -30.19 -18.20 -2.11
CA LEU A 319 -30.33 -16.99 -2.91
C LEU A 319 -31.66 -16.94 -3.65
N SER A 320 -32.24 -15.74 -3.73
CA SER A 320 -33.49 -15.48 -4.45
C SER A 320 -33.36 -15.74 -5.96
N ALA A 321 -34.49 -15.77 -6.67
CA ALA A 321 -34.49 -16.05 -8.11
C ALA A 321 -33.79 -14.97 -8.95
N ASN A 322 -33.77 -13.72 -8.48
CA ASN A 322 -33.22 -12.59 -9.21
C ASN A 322 -31.75 -12.32 -8.82
N PRO A 323 -30.76 -12.60 -9.68
CA PRO A 323 -29.34 -12.43 -9.36
C PRO A 323 -28.90 -10.99 -9.09
N SER A 324 -29.64 -10.00 -9.61
CA SER A 324 -29.34 -8.59 -9.32
C SER A 324 -29.51 -8.21 -7.85
N ASN A 325 -30.23 -9.02 -7.06
CA ASN A 325 -30.45 -8.77 -5.63
C ASN A 325 -29.36 -9.38 -4.74
N TRP A 326 -28.54 -10.30 -5.27
CA TRP A 326 -27.71 -11.17 -4.43
C TRP A 326 -26.55 -10.46 -3.75
N ILE A 327 -26.01 -9.42 -4.37
CA ILE A 327 -24.78 -8.77 -3.92
C ILE A 327 -25.11 -7.31 -3.71
N ARG A 328 -24.95 -6.81 -2.49
CA ARG A 328 -24.97 -5.37 -2.20
C ARG A 328 -23.68 -5.01 -1.49
N LEU A 329 -22.84 -4.24 -2.17
CA LEU A 329 -21.53 -3.83 -1.66
C LEU A 329 -21.68 -2.64 -0.70
N GLU A 330 -20.94 -2.68 0.39
CA GLU A 330 -20.65 -1.53 1.24
C GLU A 330 -19.17 -1.18 1.05
N VAL A 331 -18.91 -0.06 0.38
CA VAL A 331 -17.55 0.41 0.08
C VAL A 331 -17.07 1.29 1.22
N GLY A 332 -15.90 0.99 1.78
CA GLY A 332 -15.26 1.78 2.81
C GLY A 332 -14.54 3.01 2.24
N ASP A 333 -14.01 3.84 3.14
CA ASP A 333 -13.47 5.16 2.81
C ASP A 333 -12.22 5.08 1.93
N SER A 334 -11.48 3.96 1.98
CA SER A 334 -10.34 3.70 1.06
C SER A 334 -10.75 3.26 -0.35
N GLY A 335 -12.06 3.12 -0.61
CA GLY A 335 -12.59 2.63 -1.89
C GLY A 335 -12.55 1.11 -2.05
N TYR A 336 -12.31 0.37 -0.97
CA TYR A 336 -12.37 -1.10 -0.92
C TYR A 336 -13.71 -1.56 -0.36
N VAL A 337 -14.22 -2.69 -0.86
CA VAL A 337 -15.46 -3.29 -0.34
C VAL A 337 -15.20 -3.78 1.08
N ARG A 338 -15.78 -3.08 2.06
CA ARG A 338 -15.69 -3.38 3.50
C ARG A 338 -16.60 -4.56 3.85
N SER A 339 -17.83 -4.52 3.34
CA SER A 339 -18.82 -5.57 3.59
C SER A 339 -19.67 -5.86 2.36
N VAL A 340 -20.24 -7.06 2.30
CA VAL A 340 -21.22 -7.47 1.29
C VAL A 340 -22.45 -8.00 1.99
N ASN A 341 -23.59 -7.35 1.76
CA ASN A 341 -24.88 -7.91 2.11
C ASN A 341 -25.34 -8.87 1.01
N ILE A 342 -25.55 -10.12 1.40
CA ILE A 342 -25.91 -11.22 0.51
C ILE A 342 -27.43 -11.39 0.55
N ASP A 343 -28.09 -10.95 -0.53
CA ASP A 343 -29.53 -11.10 -0.78
C ASP A 343 -30.44 -10.68 0.40
N GLY A 344 -30.03 -9.68 1.19
CA GLY A 344 -30.76 -9.23 2.38
C GLY A 344 -30.67 -10.17 3.59
N GLN A 345 -29.97 -11.31 3.49
CA GLN A 345 -29.99 -12.38 4.49
C GLN A 345 -28.78 -12.36 5.42
N LYS A 346 -27.60 -12.00 4.90
CA LYS A 346 -26.35 -12.10 5.65
C LYS A 346 -25.36 -11.03 5.20
N THR A 347 -24.70 -10.36 6.14
CA THR A 347 -23.58 -9.46 5.83
C THR A 347 -22.26 -10.18 6.13
N VAL A 348 -21.32 -10.11 5.19
CA VAL A 348 -19.99 -10.72 5.29
C VAL A 348 -18.90 -9.68 5.01
N ASN A 349 -17.68 -9.90 5.49
CA ASN A 349 -16.53 -9.06 5.16
C ASN A 349 -16.21 -9.15 3.65
N GLY A 350 -15.84 -8.02 3.04
CA GLY A 350 -15.58 -7.95 1.60
C GLY A 350 -14.34 -8.72 1.14
N ASP A 351 -13.29 -8.81 1.96
CA ASP A 351 -12.08 -9.59 1.66
C ASP A 351 -12.34 -11.12 1.74
N ALA A 352 -13.21 -11.53 2.66
CA ALA A 352 -13.72 -12.90 2.68
C ALA A 352 -14.57 -13.19 1.42
N PHE A 353 -15.45 -12.27 1.05
CA PHE A 353 -16.32 -12.43 -0.13
C PHE A 353 -15.53 -12.49 -1.44
N ARG A 354 -14.55 -11.60 -1.64
CA ARG A 354 -13.69 -11.63 -2.83
C ARG A 354 -12.91 -12.95 -2.90
N SER A 355 -12.47 -13.50 -1.76
CA SER A 355 -11.83 -14.82 -1.70
C SER A 355 -12.80 -15.95 -2.07
N THR A 356 -14.04 -15.92 -1.60
CA THR A 356 -15.09 -16.89 -1.97
C THR A 356 -15.36 -16.91 -3.48
N LEU A 357 -15.35 -15.75 -4.11
CA LEU A 357 -15.51 -15.64 -5.57
C LEU A 357 -14.19 -15.84 -6.33
N GLY A 358 -13.04 -15.95 -5.66
CA GLY A 358 -11.74 -16.06 -6.32
C GLY A 358 -11.32 -14.79 -7.07
N LEU A 359 -11.81 -13.63 -6.62
CA LEU A 359 -11.41 -12.32 -7.11
C LEU A 359 -10.06 -11.91 -6.52
N ARG A 360 -9.31 -11.08 -7.26
CA ARG A 360 -7.92 -10.71 -6.93
C ARG A 360 -7.80 -9.83 -5.69
N SER A 361 -8.75 -8.92 -5.47
CA SER A 361 -8.74 -7.98 -4.34
C SER A 361 -10.15 -7.65 -3.88
N ALA A 362 -10.26 -6.97 -2.73
CA ALA A 362 -11.52 -6.41 -2.23
C ALA A 362 -11.90 -5.08 -2.92
N ARG A 363 -11.14 -4.60 -3.91
CA ARG A 363 -11.51 -3.43 -4.72
C ARG A 363 -12.10 -3.91 -6.03
N PHE A 364 -13.41 -4.11 -6.02
CA PHE A 364 -14.12 -4.59 -7.19
C PHE A 364 -15.47 -3.92 -7.39
N ALA A 365 -15.89 -3.88 -8.66
CA ALA A 365 -17.24 -3.55 -9.09
C ALA A 365 -17.81 -4.74 -9.88
N TYR A 366 -19.13 -4.78 -10.07
CA TYR A 366 -19.72 -5.82 -10.89
C TYR A 366 -20.93 -5.35 -11.70
N VAL A 367 -21.21 -6.08 -12.77
CA VAL A 367 -22.43 -5.99 -13.57
C VAL A 367 -23.05 -7.38 -13.65
N CYS A 368 -24.38 -7.46 -13.57
CA CYS A 368 -25.16 -8.68 -13.76
C CYS A 368 -26.03 -8.53 -15.01
N GLY A 369 -25.94 -9.51 -15.92
CA GLY A 369 -26.62 -9.53 -17.22
C GLY A 369 -27.94 -10.28 -17.28
#